data_AF-A0A1V6HB43-F1
#
_entry.id   AF-A0A1V6HB43-F1
#
_cell.length_a   1.000
_cell.length_b   1.000
_cell.length_c   1.000
_cell.angle_alpha   90.00
_cell.angle_beta   90.00
_cell.angle_gamma   90.00
#
_symmetry.space_group_name_H-M   'P 1'
#
loop_
_entity.id
_entity.type
_entity.pdbx_description
1 polymer ?
#
loop_
_entity_poly.entity_id
_entity_poly.type
_entity_poly.pdbx_seq_one_letter_code
_entity_poly.pdbx_strand_id
1 'polypeptide(L)' 'MNWSREEVDEKLHGIMKNIHQACVDSGKEPDGYINYVKGANIAGFLKVANAMCDQGIV' A
#
# COMPACT_ATOMS: atom_id res chain seq x y z
N MET A 1 -27.41 -1.72 -4.98
CA MET A 1 -26.41 -1.17 -5.93
C MET A 1 -25.30 -2.18 -6.04
N ASN A 2 -25.11 -2.77 -7.22
CA ASN A 2 -23.99 -3.65 -7.52
C ASN A 2 -23.15 -2.95 -8.57
N TRP A 3 -21.83 -2.93 -8.38
CA TRP A 3 -20.92 -2.42 -9.39
C TRP A 3 -20.92 -3.31 -10.63
N SER A 4 -20.70 -2.70 -11.79
CA SER A 4 -20.41 -3.43 -13.01
C SER A 4 -19.03 -4.10 -12.93
N ARG A 5 -18.76 -5.04 -13.84
CA ARG A 5 -17.44 -5.68 -13.93
C ARG A 5 -16.34 -4.66 -14.23
N GLU A 6 -16.64 -3.71 -15.12
CA GLU A 6 -15.73 -2.65 -15.55
C GLU A 6 -15.38 -1.73 -14.37
N GLU A 7 -16.37 -1.34 -13.57
CA GLU A 7 -16.16 -0.56 -12.35
C GLU A 7 -15.29 -1.30 -11.32
N VAL A 8 -15.48 -2.62 -11.18
CA VAL A 8 -14.65 -3.45 -10.29
C VAL A 8 -13.21 -3.51 -10.80
N ASP A 9 -13.02 -3.72 -12.10
CA ASP A 9 -11.69 -3.81 -12.72
C ASP A 9 -10.91 -2.50 -12.62
N GLU A 10 -11.56 -1.36 -12.90
CA GLU A 10 -10.94 -0.04 -12.79
C GLU A 10 -10.50 0.24 -11.33
N LYS A 11 -11.35 -0.09 -10.36
CA LYS A 11 -11.01 0.04 -8.94
C LYS A 11 -9.86 -0.87 -8.55
N LEU A 12 -9.89 -2.13 -8.97
CA LEU A 12 -8.81 -3.08 -8.69
C LEU A 12 -7.49 -2.59 -9.29
N HIS A 13 -7.50 -2.12 -10.53
CA HIS A 13 -6.33 -1.58 -11.20
C HIS A 13 -5.75 -0.37 -10.45
N GLY A 14 -6.61 0.53 -9.96
CA GLY A 14 -6.23 1.64 -9.09
C GLY A 14 -5.60 1.18 -7.78
N ILE A 15 -6.20 0.18 -7.11
CA ILE A 15 -5.68 -0.41 -5.87
C ILE A 15 -4.28 -1.00 -6.11
N MET A 16 -4.09 -1.74 -7.20
CA MET A 16 -2.80 -2.35 -7.51
C MET A 16 -1.70 -1.33 -7.79
N LYS A 17 -2.02 -0.21 -8.46
CA LYS A 17 -1.09 0.92 -8.64
C LYS A 17 -0.67 1.54 -7.30
N ASN A 18 -1.63 1.74 -6.40
CA ASN A 18 -1.35 2.27 -5.08
C ASN A 18 -0.47 1.34 -4.23
N ILE A 19 -0.73 0.02 -4.30
CA ILE A 19 0.12 -0.99 -3.63
C ILE A 19 1.54 -0.94 -4.19
N HIS A 20 1.71 -0.90 -5.51
CA HIS A 20 3.02 -0.79 -6.14
C HIS A 20 3.77 0.46 -5.68
N GLN A 21 3.12 1.63 -5.71
CA GLN A 21 3.75 2.89 -5.28
C GLN A 21 4.21 2.82 -3.83
N ALA A 22 3.39 2.30 -2.92
CA ALA A 22 3.75 2.15 -1.51
C ALA A 22 4.99 1.25 -1.31
N CYS A 23 5.09 0.16 -2.08
CA CYS A 23 6.27 -0.71 -2.08
C CYS A 23 7.51 -0.03 -2.65
N VAL A 24 7.37 0.78 -3.70
CA VAL A 24 8.48 1.56 -4.26
C VAL A 24 8.99 2.57 -3.23
N ASP A 25 8.08 3.34 -2.63
CA ASP A 25 8.45 4.40 -1.67
C ASP A 25 9.16 3.84 -0.43
N SER A 26 8.72 2.66 0.05
CA SER A 26 9.25 2.04 1.27
C SER A 26 10.36 1.01 1.03
N GLY A 27 10.50 0.51 -0.19
CA GLY A 27 11.36 -0.64 -0.54
C GLY A 27 12.50 -0.29 -1.51
N LYS A 28 12.60 0.95 -1.97
CA LYS A 28 13.68 1.40 -2.86
C LYS A 28 15.01 1.47 -2.12
N GLU A 29 16.00 0.79 -2.67
CA GLU A 29 17.37 0.71 -2.17
C GLU A 29 18.27 1.78 -2.86
N PRO A 30 19.47 2.07 -2.31
CA PRO A 30 20.33 3.14 -2.84
C PRO A 30 20.78 2.94 -4.29
N ASP A 31 20.82 1.70 -4.77
CA ASP A 31 21.16 1.32 -6.15
C ASP A 31 19.96 1.40 -7.12
N GLY A 32 18.77 1.75 -6.62
CA GLY A 32 17.54 1.82 -7.39
C GLY A 32 16.75 0.51 -7.45
N TYR A 33 17.23 -0.58 -6.85
CA TYR A 33 16.47 -1.82 -6.72
C TYR A 33 15.24 -1.61 -5.81
N ILE A 34 14.12 -2.25 -6.15
CA ILE A 34 12.89 -2.21 -5.35
C ILE A 34 12.66 -3.56 -4.71
N ASN A 35 12.88 -3.63 -3.39
CA ASN A 35 12.57 -4.82 -2.60
C ASN A 35 11.09 -4.79 -2.18
N TYR A 36 10.23 -5.44 -2.96
CA TYR A 36 8.78 -5.46 -2.70
C TYR A 36 8.39 -6.13 -1.39
N VAL A 37 9.10 -7.17 -0.94
CA VAL A 37 8.79 -7.86 0.31
C VAL A 37 9.05 -6.92 1.48
N LYS A 38 10.21 -6.26 1.49
CA LYS A 38 10.57 -5.26 2.49
C LYS A 38 9.64 -4.05 2.43
N GLY A 39 9.39 -3.52 1.23
CA GLY A 39 8.52 -2.38 1.01
C GLY A 39 7.07 -2.62 1.46
N ALA A 40 6.50 -3.78 1.13
CA ALA A 40 5.14 -4.16 1.54
C ALA A 40 5.02 -4.27 3.06
N ASN A 41 6.00 -4.90 3.73
CA ASN A 41 6.01 -5.03 5.19
C ASN A 41 6.12 -3.67 5.88
N ILE A 42 7.01 -2.79 5.42
CA ILE A 42 7.18 -1.45 5.98
C ILE A 42 5.92 -0.60 5.76
N ALA A 43 5.40 -0.56 4.53
CA ALA A 43 4.22 0.24 4.20
C ALA A 43 2.97 -0.25 4.97
N GLY A 44 2.77 -1.57 5.06
CA GLY A 44 1.68 -2.16 5.82
C GLY A 44 1.79 -1.86 7.32
N PHE A 45 2.99 -2.00 7.89
CA PHE A 45 3.24 -1.70 9.29
C PHE A 45 3.00 -0.22 9.62
N LEU A 46 3.56 0.71 8.83
CA LEU A 46 3.38 2.15 9.03
C LEU A 46 1.92 2.56 9.02
N LYS A 47 1.12 2.02 8.11
CA LYS A 47 -0.32 2.32 8.04
C LYS A 47 -1.05 1.96 9.33
N VAL A 48 -0.75 0.79 9.91
CA VAL A 48 -1.36 0.35 11.17
C VAL A 48 -0.80 1.11 12.35
N ALA A 49 0.52 1.29 12.43
CA ALA A 49 1.20 2.00 13.51
C ALA A 49 0.72 3.46 13.60
N ASN A 50 0.61 4.17 12.49
CA ASN A 50 0.08 5.54 12.47
C ASN A 50 -1.37 5.58 12.97
N ALA A 51 -2.23 4.67 12.50
CA ALA A 51 -3.61 4.59 12.96
C ALA A 51 -3.71 4.27 14.47
N MET A 52 -2.81 3.43 15.00
CA MET A 52 -2.73 3.15 16.44
C MET A 52 -2.26 4.39 17.23
N CYS A 53 -1.27 5.12 16.73
CA CYS A 53 -0.80 6.36 17.36
C CYS A 53 -1.91 7.44 17.37
N ASP A 54 -2.66 7.58 16.26
CA ASP A 54 -3.75 8.55 16.13
C ASP A 54 -4.92 8.24 17.07
N GLN A 55 -5.19 6.95 17.32
CA GLN A 55 -6.24 6.50 18.25
C GLN A 55 -5.80 6.57 19.73
N GLY A 56 -4.51 6.79 20.00
CA GLY A 56 -3.96 6.84 21.35
C GLY A 56 -3.88 5.47 22.04
N ILE A 57 -3.61 5.47 23.35
CA ILE A 57 -3.70 4.26 24.18
C ILE A 57 -5.17 4.08 24.55
N VAL A 58 -5.80 3.03 24.02
CA VAL A 58 -7.15 2.59 24.40
C VAL A 58 -7.06 1.61 25.56
#